data_AF-A0A1Q7Y353-F1
#
_entry.id   AF-A0A1Q7Y353-F1
#
_cell.length_a   1.000
_cell.length_b   1.000
_cell.length_c   1.000
_cell.angle_alpha   90.00
_cell.angle_beta   90.00
_cell.angle_gamma   90.00
#
_symmetry.space_group_name_H-M   'P 1'
#
loop_
_entity.id
_entity.type
_entity.pdbx_description
1 polymer ?
#
loop_
_entity_poly.entity_id
_entity_poly.type
_entity_poly.pdbx_seq_one_letter_code
_entity_poly.pdbx_strand_id
1 'polypeptide(L)'
;MLLALAVLATAACALHPGRVFPSPEPAQITVNVTDKAALVRMFGEPYQVGLDSGDQTWRWFCAEYGVGGEASKDFTVRFNSNGTVKSYSFTSNFPDDMKRLR
;
A
#
# COMPACT_ATOMS: atom_id res chain seq x y z
N MET A 1 47.96 -20.77 -9.97
CA MET A 1 46.63 -20.37 -10.45
C MET A 1 45.61 -21.36 -9.90
N LEU A 2 44.93 -21.04 -8.81
CA LEU A 2 43.70 -21.71 -8.42
C LEU A 2 42.72 -20.61 -8.01
N LEU A 3 41.70 -20.44 -8.87
CA LEU A 3 40.61 -19.50 -8.72
C LEU A 3 39.88 -19.78 -7.39
N ALA A 4 40.00 -18.87 -6.43
CA ALA A 4 39.07 -18.79 -5.32
C ALA A 4 37.73 -18.32 -5.88
N LEU A 5 36.85 -19.28 -6.17
CA LEU A 5 35.49 -19.02 -6.61
C LEU A 5 34.68 -18.50 -5.41
N ALA A 6 34.70 -17.19 -5.23
CA ALA A 6 33.85 -16.52 -4.24
C ALA A 6 32.39 -16.74 -4.63
N VAL A 7 31.73 -17.64 -3.91
CA VAL A 7 30.28 -17.86 -4.00
C VAL A 7 29.61 -16.61 -3.41
N LEU A 8 29.34 -15.62 -4.26
CA LEU A 8 28.40 -14.56 -3.96
C LEU A 8 27.00 -15.20 -3.89
N ALA A 9 26.61 -15.63 -2.71
CA ALA A 9 25.21 -15.84 -2.40
C ALA A 9 24.53 -14.47 -2.41
N THR A 10 24.05 -14.05 -3.58
CA THR A 10 23.10 -12.94 -3.65
C THR A 10 21.83 -13.41 -2.97
N ALA A 11 21.72 -13.14 -1.67
CA ALA A 11 20.44 -13.01 -1.01
C ALA A 11 19.71 -11.88 -1.72
N ALA A 12 19.05 -12.21 -2.83
CA ALA A 12 18.06 -11.36 -3.44
C ALA A 12 16.98 -11.20 -2.37
N CYS A 13 17.08 -10.14 -1.56
CA CYS A 13 15.90 -9.53 -0.97
C CYS A 13 14.98 -9.30 -2.17
N ALA A 14 14.05 -10.22 -2.40
CA ALA A 14 13.02 -10.07 -3.41
C ALA A 14 12.16 -8.90 -2.95
N LEU A 15 12.62 -7.70 -3.29
CA LEU A 15 11.95 -6.43 -3.07
C LEU A 15 10.74 -6.44 -4.00
N HIS A 16 9.67 -7.08 -3.56
CA HIS A 16 8.34 -6.73 -4.00
C HIS A 16 7.91 -5.58 -3.08
N PRO A 17 8.03 -4.31 -3.49
CA PRO A 17 7.61 -3.21 -2.64
C PRO A 17 6.07 -3.27 -2.52
N GLY A 18 5.61 -3.78 -1.38
CA GLY A 18 4.20 -3.78 -1.01
C GLY A 18 3.47 -5.12 -1.12
N ARG A 19 2.25 -5.15 -0.58
CA ARG A 19 1.34 -6.30 -0.63
C ARG A 19 0.18 -5.96 -1.56
N VAL A 20 -0.24 -6.89 -2.41
CA VAL A 20 -1.44 -6.70 -3.24
C VAL A 20 -2.66 -6.47 -2.35
N PHE A 21 -3.42 -5.42 -2.61
CA PHE A 21 -4.65 -5.07 -1.91
C PHE A 21 -5.72 -4.63 -2.92
N PRO A 22 -7.03 -4.82 -2.66
CA PRO A 22 -8.08 -4.32 -3.54
C PRO A 22 -8.08 -2.79 -3.53
N SER A 23 -8.31 -2.17 -4.69
CA SER A 23 -8.40 -0.71 -4.78
C SER A 23 -9.67 -0.23 -4.05
N PRO A 24 -9.60 0.82 -3.21
CA PRO A 24 -10.75 1.31 -2.47
C PRO A 24 -11.78 1.96 -3.40
N GLU A 25 -13.05 1.74 -3.07
CA GLU A 25 -14.20 2.42 -3.65
C GLU A 25 -14.77 3.46 -2.66
N PRO A 26 -15.24 4.63 -3.11
CA PRO A 26 -15.75 5.68 -2.22
C PRO A 26 -16.86 5.21 -1.26
N ALA A 27 -17.69 4.25 -1.69
CA ALA A 27 -18.78 3.71 -0.88
C ALA A 27 -18.33 2.79 0.27
N GLN A 28 -17.09 2.30 0.27
CA GLN A 28 -16.60 1.35 1.27
C GLN A 28 -16.14 2.03 2.58
N ILE A 29 -15.75 3.31 2.51
CA ILE A 29 -15.13 4.03 3.63
C ILE A 29 -15.98 5.25 3.99
N THR A 30 -16.60 5.19 5.15
CA THR A 30 -17.34 6.32 5.72
C THR A 30 -16.48 7.01 6.77
N VAL A 31 -16.14 8.28 6.52
CA VAL A 31 -15.35 9.11 7.45
C VAL A 31 -16.06 9.21 8.80
N ASN A 32 -15.28 9.20 9.88
CA ASN A 32 -15.71 9.16 11.29
C ASN A 32 -16.50 7.90 11.72
N VAL A 33 -16.66 6.91 10.83
CA VAL A 33 -17.40 5.67 11.11
C VAL A 33 -16.54 4.43 10.89
N THR A 34 -15.92 4.30 9.72
CA THR A 34 -15.05 3.15 9.40
C THR A 34 -13.87 3.12 10.36
N ASP A 35 -13.63 1.99 11.00
CA ASP A 35 -12.54 1.79 11.95
C ASP A 35 -11.37 1.00 11.35
N LYS A 36 -10.27 0.94 12.10
CA LYS A 36 -9.08 0.17 11.74
C LYS A 36 -9.37 -1.30 11.44
N ALA A 37 -10.22 -1.95 12.23
CA ALA A 37 -10.53 -3.36 12.05
C ALA A 37 -11.27 -3.61 10.73
N ALA A 38 -12.17 -2.71 10.33
CA ALA A 38 -12.83 -2.74 9.03
C ALA A 38 -11.83 -2.59 7.89
N LEU A 39 -10.88 -1.66 7.99
CA LEU A 39 -9.83 -1.50 6.98
C LEU A 39 -8.97 -2.77 6.85
N VAL A 40 -8.56 -3.41 7.95
CA VAL A 40 -7.82 -4.68 7.90
C VAL A 40 -8.65 -5.78 7.23
N ARG A 41 -9.96 -5.87 7.51
CA ARG A 41 -10.84 -6.84 6.83
C ARG A 41 -10.97 -6.59 5.33
N MET A 42 -10.96 -5.33 4.89
CA MET A 42 -11.11 -4.96 3.48
C MET A 42 -9.81 -5.04 2.68
N PHE A 43 -8.70 -4.57 3.26
CA PHE A 43 -7.45 -4.31 2.54
C PHE A 43 -6.26 -5.14 3.05
N GLY A 44 -6.44 -5.87 4.16
CA GLY A 44 -5.36 -6.56 4.87
C GLY A 44 -4.54 -5.63 5.76
N GLU A 45 -3.47 -6.15 6.35
CA GLU A 45 -2.54 -5.36 7.17
C GLU A 45 -1.86 -4.24 6.35
N PRO A 46 -1.68 -3.05 6.93
CA PRO A 46 -1.00 -1.95 6.24
C PRO A 46 0.48 -2.26 6.04
N TYR A 47 1.04 -1.74 4.95
CA TYR A 47 2.46 -1.84 4.65
C TYR A 47 3.30 -0.91 5.56
N GLN A 48 2.78 0.27 5.89
CA GLN A 48 3.43 1.23 6.77
C GLN A 48 2.45 1.83 7.78
N VAL A 49 2.95 2.14 8.97
CA VAL A 49 2.24 2.87 10.03
C VAL A 49 3.09 4.08 10.42
N GLY A 50 2.48 5.24 10.58
CA GLY A 50 3.18 6.50 10.87
C GLY A 50 2.31 7.52 11.59
N LEU A 51 2.76 8.78 11.53
CA LEU A 51 2.09 9.94 12.10
C LEU A 51 2.04 11.07 11.06
N ASP A 52 0.92 11.78 11.00
CA ASP A 52 0.76 13.05 10.29
C ASP A 52 0.15 14.05 11.27
N SER A 53 0.95 15.05 11.65
CA SER A 53 0.55 16.09 12.61
C SER A 53 -0.01 15.50 13.91
N GLY A 54 0.57 14.38 14.37
CA GLY A 54 0.18 13.65 15.58
C GLY A 54 -0.97 12.65 15.42
N ASP A 55 -1.69 12.67 14.30
CA ASP A 55 -2.67 11.64 13.98
C ASP A 55 -1.98 10.41 13.40
N GLN A 56 -2.39 9.22 13.82
CA GLN A 56 -1.85 7.99 13.25
C GLN A 56 -2.24 7.86 11.77
N THR A 57 -1.32 7.35 10.97
CA THR A 57 -1.55 7.05 9.55
C THR A 57 -1.21 5.60 9.24
N TRP A 58 -2.00 4.97 8.37
CA TRP A 58 -1.72 3.66 7.77
C TRP A 58 -1.63 3.82 6.27
N ARG A 59 -0.73 3.06 5.63
CA ARG A 59 -0.53 3.08 4.19
C ARG A 59 -0.45 1.66 3.64
N TRP A 60 -1.19 1.42 2.57
CA TRP A 60 -1.04 0.27 1.69
C TRP A 60 -0.39 0.75 0.40
N PHE A 61 0.63 0.03 -0.02
CA PHE A 61 1.35 0.31 -1.25
C PHE A 61 1.52 -1.00 -2.01
N CYS A 62 1.46 -0.93 -3.33
CA CYS A 62 1.73 -2.03 -4.22
C CYS A 62 2.33 -1.45 -5.50
N ALA A 63 3.48 -1.99 -5.93
CA ALA A 63 4.04 -1.70 -7.24
C ALA A 63 4.42 -2.98 -7.97
N GLU A 64 4.24 -2.95 -9.29
CA GLU A 64 4.55 -4.01 -10.23
C GLU A 64 5.46 -3.45 -11.33
N TYR A 65 6.53 -4.17 -11.64
CA TYR A 65 7.47 -3.83 -12.70
C TYR A 65 7.32 -4.87 -13.81
N GLY A 66 7.01 -4.41 -15.03
CA GLY A 66 6.85 -5.30 -16.18
C GLY A 66 7.44 -4.72 -17.46
N VAL A 67 7.35 -5.49 -18.55
CA VAL A 67 7.83 -5.09 -19.89
C VAL A 67 7.15 -3.81 -20.39
N GLY A 68 5.94 -3.52 -19.92
CA GLY A 68 5.16 -2.32 -20.26
C GLY A 68 5.40 -1.10 -19.35
N GLY A 69 6.32 -1.16 -18.39
CA GLY A 69 6.61 -0.09 -17.44
C GLY A 69 6.27 -0.44 -15.98
N GLU A 70 6.23 0.60 -15.14
CA GLU A 70 5.91 0.51 -13.71
C GLU A 70 4.44 0.88 -13.46
N ALA A 71 3.71 -0.03 -12.81
CA ALA A 71 2.40 0.24 -12.25
C ALA A 71 2.51 0.29 -10.72
N SER A 72 1.83 1.24 -10.08
CA SER A 72 1.75 1.35 -8.64
C SER A 72 0.42 1.93 -8.20
N LYS A 73 0.08 1.62 -6.95
CA LYS A 73 -1.03 2.25 -6.24
C LYS A 73 -0.72 2.44 -4.77
N ASP A 74 -1.28 3.52 -4.25
CA ASP A 74 -1.08 4.00 -2.89
C ASP A 74 -2.43 4.31 -2.27
N PHE A 75 -2.70 3.70 -1.14
CA PHE A 75 -3.86 4.00 -0.32
C PHE A 75 -3.37 4.41 1.07
N THR A 76 -3.62 5.66 1.43
CA THR A 76 -3.22 6.22 2.73
C THR A 76 -4.45 6.64 3.51
N VAL A 77 -4.47 6.31 4.80
CA VAL A 77 -5.55 6.65 5.74
C VAL A 77 -4.95 7.34 6.95
N ARG A 78 -5.56 8.46 7.35
CA ARG A 78 -5.30 9.16 8.61
C ARG A 78 -6.45 8.92 9.58
N PHE A 79 -6.14 8.70 10.85
CA PHE A 79 -7.13 8.34 11.87
C PHE A 79 -7.45 9.48 12.83
N ASN A 80 -8.67 9.47 13.35
CA ASN A 80 -9.04 10.18 14.56
C ASN A 80 -8.40 9.50 15.78
N SER A 81 -8.37 10.19 16.92
CA SER A 81 -7.88 9.64 18.19
C SER A 81 -8.66 8.39 18.65
N ASN A 82 -9.92 8.27 18.28
CA ASN A 82 -10.76 7.09 18.56
C ASN A 82 -10.54 5.92 17.58
N GLY A 83 -9.61 6.03 16.64
CA GLY A 83 -9.28 4.97 15.67
C GLY A 83 -10.22 4.87 14.45
N THR A 84 -11.17 5.79 14.28
CA THR A 84 -11.98 5.91 13.05
C THR A 84 -11.24 6.68 11.96
N VAL A 85 -11.61 6.48 10.70
CA VAL A 85 -11.05 7.22 9.55
C VAL A 85 -11.35 8.71 9.69
N LYS A 86 -10.30 9.53 9.67
CA LYS A 86 -10.38 11.00 9.63
C LYS A 86 -10.35 11.51 8.20
N SER A 87 -9.45 10.97 7.39
CA SER A 87 -9.34 11.23 5.95
C SER A 87 -8.62 10.07 5.26
N TYR A 88 -8.78 9.97 3.95
CA TYR A 88 -8.05 9.00 3.14
C TYR A 88 -7.77 9.54 1.75
N SER A 89 -6.76 8.97 1.09
CA SER A 89 -6.43 9.24 -0.31
C SER A 89 -6.08 7.94 -1.02
N PHE A 90 -6.46 7.85 -2.30
CA PHE A 90 -6.08 6.75 -3.17
C PHE A 90 -5.55 7.30 -4.49
N THR A 91 -4.39 6.82 -4.90
CA THR A 91 -3.81 7.09 -6.21
C THR A 91 -3.36 5.79 -6.86
N SER A 92 -3.50 5.69 -8.18
CA SER A 92 -3.13 4.50 -8.93
C SER A 92 -2.86 4.88 -10.38
N ASN A 93 -1.90 4.20 -10.99
CA ASN A 93 -1.72 4.20 -12.44
C ASN A 93 -2.00 2.81 -13.06
N PHE A 94 -2.56 1.87 -12.29
CA PHE A 94 -3.01 0.59 -12.85
C PHE A 94 -4.10 0.85 -13.90
N PRO A 95 -4.08 0.16 -15.06
CA PRO A 95 -5.01 0.44 -16.15
C PRO A 95 -6.48 0.41 -15.74
N ASP A 96 -6.89 -0.54 -14.90
CA ASP A 96 -8.30 -0.67 -14.50
C ASP A 96 -8.72 0.40 -13.48
N ASP A 97 -7.83 0.80 -12.57
CA ASP A 97 -8.08 1.94 -11.68
C ASP A 97 -8.16 3.26 -12.47
N MET A 98 -7.28 3.44 -13.46
CA MET A 98 -7.27 4.63 -14.30
C MET A 98 -8.53 4.76 -15.16
N LYS A 99 -9.05 3.64 -15.69
CA LYS A 99 -10.35 3.63 -16.38
C LYS A 99 -11.53 3.97 -15.47
N ARG A 100 -11.43 3.63 -14.18
CA ARG A 100 -12.48 3.88 -13.19
C ARG A 100 -12.45 5.31 -12.63
N LEU A 101 -11.27 5.90 -12.50
CA LEU A 101 -11.05 7.20 -11.85
C LEU A 101 -11.04 8.40 -12.81
N ARG A 102 -11.12 8.19 -14.14
CA ARG A 102 -11.12 9.22 -15.19
C ARG A 102 -12.40 9.15 -16.01
#